data_AF-A0A0B1TMI4-F1
#
_entry.id   AF-A0A0B1TMI4-F1
#
_cell.length_a   1.000
_cell.length_b   1.000
_cell.length_c   1.000
_cell.angle_alpha   90.00
_cell.angle_beta   90.00
_cell.angle_gamma   90.00
#
_symmetry.space_group_name_H-M   'P 1'
#
loop_
_entity.id
_entity.type
_entity.pdbx_description
1 polymer ?
#
loop_
_entity_poly.entity_id
_entity_poly.type
_entity_poly.pdbx_seq_one_letter_code
_entity_poly.pdbx_strand_id
1 'polypeptide(L)' 'MFVFGVTSHELAHSLGVFHEQSRYDRDPVVQLNRNVVDPTLLFNFAKISPRELNTYGLPYDVGSVMHYTPTE' A
#
# COMPACT_ATOMS: atom_id res chain seq x y z
N MET A 1 -0.03 8.85 13.25
CA MET A 1 -1.25 9.07 12.46
C MET A 1 -2.32 9.66 13.37
N PHE A 2 -2.91 10.83 13.05
CA PHE A 2 -4.06 11.33 13.80
C PHE A 2 -5.22 10.33 13.68
N VAL A 3 -6.07 10.21 14.70
CA VAL A 3 -7.19 9.24 14.76
C VAL A 3 -8.02 9.23 13.48
N PHE A 4 -8.27 10.42 12.91
CA PHE A 4 -8.98 10.57 11.64
C PHE A 4 -8.35 9.78 10.48
N GLY A 5 -7.02 9.83 10.33
CA GLY A 5 -6.32 9.12 9.27
C GLY A 5 -6.43 7.60 9.41
N VAL A 6 -6.37 7.08 10.64
CA VAL A 6 -6.56 5.65 10.92
C VAL A 6 -8.00 5.25 10.59
N THR A 7 -8.99 6.01 11.06
CA THR A 7 -10.40 5.72 10.76
C THR A 7 -10.67 5.74 9.25
N SER A 8 -10.11 6.70 8.51
CA SER A 8 -10.24 6.74 7.05
C SER A 8 -9.55 5.56 6.35
N HIS A 9 -8.38 5.13 6.84
CA HIS A 9 -7.66 3.96 6.32
C HIS A 9 -8.49 2.68 6.44
N GLU A 10 -9.01 2.41 7.64
CA GLU A 10 -9.80 1.19 7.90
C GLU A 10 -11.16 1.22 7.19
N LEU A 11 -11.74 2.40 7.02
CA LEU A 11 -12.94 2.55 6.21
C LEU A 11 -12.66 2.22 4.73
N ALA A 12 -11.52 2.65 4.18
CA ALA A 12 -11.14 2.33 2.81
C ALA A 12 -10.90 0.82 2.62
N HIS A 13 -10.26 0.12 3.57
CA HIS A 13 -10.18 -1.35 3.54
C HIS A 13 -11.57 -1.99 3.53
N SER A 14 -12.50 -1.48 4.34
CA SER A 14 -13.88 -1.98 4.39
C SER A 14 -14.62 -1.83 3.05
N LEU A 15 -14.20 -0.87 2.22
CA LEU A 15 -14.71 -0.64 0.87
C LEU A 15 -13.95 -1.43 -0.21
N GLY A 16 -12.94 -2.22 0.17
CA GLY A 16 -12.16 -3.06 -0.74
C GLY A 16 -10.91 -2.37 -1.32
N VAL A 17 -10.45 -1.27 -0.74
CA VAL A 17 -9.20 -0.61 -1.16
C VAL A 17 -8.02 -1.30 -0.49
N PHE A 18 -7.06 -1.77 -1.29
CA PHE A 18 -5.81 -2.33 -0.77
C PHE A 18 -4.80 -1.23 -0.44
N HIS A 19 -3.74 -1.59 0.28
CA HIS A 19 -2.62 -0.69 0.48
C HIS A 19 -2.00 -0.21 -0.84
N GLU A 20 -1.63 1.06 -0.91
CA GLU A 20 -1.08 1.66 -2.14
C GLU A 20 0.25 0.99 -2.51
N GLN A 21 1.11 0.72 -1.52
CA GLN A 21 2.35 -0.02 -1.75
C GLN A 21 2.13 -1.47 -2.16
N SER A 22 0.91 -1.99 -2.20
CA SER A 22 0.61 -3.33 -2.70
C SER A 22 0.16 -3.32 -4.16
N ARG A 23 0.10 -2.15 -4.82
CA ARG A 23 -0.19 -2.08 -6.27
C ARG A 23 0.82 -2.86 -7.10
N TYR A 24 0.34 -3.52 -8.15
CA TYR A 24 1.20 -4.27 -9.08
C TYR A 24 2.20 -3.38 -9.83
N ASP A 25 1.85 -2.11 -10.04
CA ASP A 25 2.60 -1.10 -10.80
C ASP A 25 3.43 -0.15 -9.92
N ARG A 26 3.71 -0.50 -8.65
CA ARG A 26 4.44 0.37 -7.71
C ARG A 26 5.92 0.59 -8.02
N ASP A 27 6.59 -0.38 -8.66
CA ASP A 27 8.06 -0.44 -8.74
C ASP A 27 8.73 0.75 -9.47
N PRO A 28 8.09 1.42 -10.45
CA PRO A 28 8.62 2.65 -11.03
C PRO A 28 8.63 3.86 -10.06
N VAL A 29 7.89 3.79 -8.95
CA VAL A 29 7.70 4.91 -8.00
C VAL A 29 8.36 4.62 -6.65
N VAL A 30 8.25 3.40 -6.14
CA VAL A 30 8.81 3.00 -4.83
C VAL A 30 9.54 1.65 -4.92
N GLN A 31 10.57 1.48 -4.10
CA GLN A 31 11.34 0.23 -4.01
C GLN A 31 11.35 -0.30 -2.58
N LEU A 32 11.16 -1.60 -2.43
CA LEU A 32 11.26 -2.29 -1.15
C LEU A 32 12.71 -2.69 -0.87
N ASN A 33 13.32 -2.08 0.15
CA ASN A 33 14.61 -2.56 0.65
C ASN A 33 14.39 -3.79 1.55
N ARG A 34 14.43 -4.98 0.96
CA ARG A 34 14.19 -6.25 1.66
C ARG A 34 15.21 -6.55 2.77
N ASN A 35 16.37 -5.90 2.78
CA ASN A 35 17.43 -6.15 3.76
C ASN A 35 17.13 -5.53 5.13
N VAL A 36 16.20 -4.57 5.19
CA VAL A 36 15.84 -3.88 6.44
C VAL A 36 14.46 -4.30 6.98
N VAL A 37 13.75 -5.17 6.25
CA VAL A 37 12.44 -5.68 6.64
C VAL A 37 12.62 -7.01 7.35
N ASP A 38 11.93 -7.20 8.48
CA ASP A 38 11.86 -8.50 9.15
C ASP A 38 11.36 -9.56 8.14
N PRO A 39 12.09 -10.67 7.92
CA PRO A 39 11.69 -11.70 6.98
C PRO A 39 10.26 -12.23 7.20
N THR A 40 9.79 -12.24 8.44
CA THR A 40 8.44 -12.67 8.81
C THR A 40 7.36 -11.69 8.39
N LEU A 41 7.70 -10.43 8.10
CA LEU A 41 6.78 -9.35 7.70
C LEU A 41 6.81 -9.04 6.21
N LEU A 42 7.67 -9.72 5.42
CA LEU A 42 7.78 -9.48 3.98
C LEU A 42 6.46 -9.65 3.21
N PHE A 43 5.52 -10.44 3.74
CA PHE A 43 4.20 -10.63 3.14
C PHE A 43 3.35 -9.34 3.13
N ASN A 44 3.57 -8.41 4.06
CA ASN A 44 2.89 -7.11 4.10
C ASN A 44 3.23 -6.22 2.88
N PHE A 45 4.30 -6.55 2.17
CA PHE A 45 4.74 -5.85 0.97
C PHE A 45 4.48 -6.68 -0.30
N ALA A 46 3.65 -7.72 -0.24
CA ALA A 46 3.25 -8.46 -1.42
C ALA A 46 2.45 -7.57 -2.38
N LYS A 47 2.64 -7.76 -3.69
CA LYS A 47 1.83 -7.07 -4.69
C LYS A 47 0.51 -7.81 -4.89
N ILE A 48 -0.57 -7.07 -5.07
CA ILE A 48 -1.88 -7.59 -5.49
C ILE A 48 -1.89 -7.71 -7.01
N SER A 49 -2.42 -8.82 -7.50
CA SER A 49 -2.53 -9.11 -8.93
C SER A 49 -3.37 -8.07 -9.68
N PRO A 50 -3.07 -7.75 -10.96
CA PRO A 50 -3.96 -6.96 -11.82
C PRO A 50 -5.36 -7.57 -12.03
N ARG A 51 -5.58 -8.83 -11.64
CA ARG A 51 -6.91 -9.46 -11.66
C ARG A 51 -7.77 -9.10 -10.44
N GLU A 52 -7.14 -8.70 -9.35
CA GLU A 52 -7.77 -8.45 -8.04
C GLU A 52 -7.77 -6.95 -7.69
N LEU A 53 -6.85 -6.18 -8.29
CA LEU A 53 -6.71 -4.74 -8.10
C LEU A 53 -6.87 -4.00 -9.42
N ASN A 54 -7.71 -2.96 -9.43
CA ASN A 54 -7.83 -2.03 -10.53
C ASN A 54 -7.28 -0.66 -10.09
N THR A 55 -6.40 -0.06 -10.88
CA THR A 55 -5.84 1.29 -10.60
C THR A 55 -6.77 2.40 -11.05
N TYR A 56 -7.83 2.07 -11.80
CA TYR A 56 -8.77 3.02 -12.43
C TYR A 56 -8.08 4.04 -13.34
N GLY A 57 -6.87 3.74 -13.82
CA GLY A 57 -6.05 4.67 -14.60
C GLY A 57 -5.48 5.83 -13.79
N LEU A 58 -5.58 5.79 -12.45
CA LEU A 58 -5.02 6.81 -11.57
C LEU A 58 -3.51 6.59 -11.37
N PRO A 59 -2.73 7.68 -11.28
CA PRO A 59 -1.31 7.58 -10.95
C PRO A 59 -1.13 6.97 -9.55
N TYR A 60 0.08 6.48 -9.28
CA TYR A 60 0.45 6.02 -7.95
C TYR A 60 0.51 7.21 -6.97
N ASP A 61 -0.13 7.10 -5.81
CA ASP A 61 -0.22 8.19 -4.83
C ASP A 61 0.60 7.92 -3.57
N VAL A 62 1.82 8.48 -3.51
CA VAL A 62 2.71 8.36 -2.35
C VAL A 62 2.14 9.08 -1.10
N GLY A 63 1.18 10.00 -1.27
CA GLY A 63 0.48 10.69 -0.20
C GLY A 63 -0.82 10.01 0.24
N SER A 64 -1.17 8.86 -0.36
CA SER A 64 -2.40 8.13 -0.05
C SER A 64 -2.45 7.74 1.42
N VAL A 65 -3.64 7.85 2.03
CA VAL A 65 -3.89 7.33 3.38
C VAL A 65 -3.68 5.81 3.46
N MET A 66 -3.65 5.12 2.32
CA MET A 66 -3.41 3.68 2.19
C MET A 66 -1.94 3.33 1.93
N HIS A 67 -1.05 4.31 1.80
CA HIS A 67 0.37 4.09 1.59
C HIS A 67 1.09 3.95 2.93
N TYR A 68 1.87 2.89 3.11
CA TYR A 68 2.76 2.76 4.28
C TYR A 68 3.75 3.92 4.33
N THR A 69 3.95 4.47 5.51
CA THR A 69 5.04 5.41 5.75
C THR A 69 6.39 4.72 5.59
N PRO A 70 7.48 5.46 5.31
CA PRO A 70 8.80 4.85 5.05
C PRO A 70 9.40 4.02 6.20
N THR A 71 8.80 4.04 7.40
CA THR A 71 9.27 3.35 8.60
C THR A 71 8.19 2.52 9.30
N GLU A 72 7.07 2.27 8.63
CA GLU A 72 6.03 1.33 9.12
C GLU A 72 6.40 -0.14 8.85
#